data_AF-A0A1I3LLU8-F1
#
_entry.id   AF-A0A1I3LLU8-F1
#
_cell.length_a   1.000
_cell.length_b   1.000
_cell.length_c   1.000
_cell.angle_alpha   90.00
_cell.angle_beta   90.00
_cell.angle_gamma   90.00
#
_symmetry.space_group_name_H-M   'P 1'
#
loop_
_entity.id
_entity.type
_entity.pdbx_description
1 polymer ?
#
loop_
_entity_poly.entity_id
_entity_poly.type
_entity_poly.pdbx_seq_one_letter_code
_entity_poly.pdbx_strand_id
1 'polypeptide(L)' 'MKKPNRLIHEKSPYLLQHAYNPVDWYPWSEEAFEIANKEDKPIFLSIGYSYLSLVTRGRRNTNRSNF' A
#
# COMPACT_ATOMS: atom_id res chain seq x y z
N MET A 1 11.27 9.73 18.26
CA MET A 1 11.25 8.61 17.29
C MET A 1 9.79 8.28 16.97
N LYS A 2 9.40 8.23 15.70
CA LYS A 2 8.03 7.85 15.31
C LYS A 2 7.85 6.35 15.55
N LYS A 3 6.85 5.94 16.33
CA LYS A 3 6.52 4.53 16.51
C LYS A 3 5.87 4.02 15.22
N PRO A 4 6.37 2.93 14.62
CA PRO A 4 5.68 2.30 13.50
C PRO A 4 4.36 1.68 13.99
N ASN A 5 3.31 1.80 13.19
CA ASN A 5 2.05 1.08 13.36
C ASN A 5 2.13 -0.31 12.73
N ARG A 6 1.01 -1.04 12.74
CA ARG A 6 0.91 -2.43 12.28
C ARG A 6 1.23 -2.62 10.79
N LEU A 7 1.16 -1.56 9.98
CA LEU A 7 1.48 -1.60 8.55
C LEU A 7 2.97 -1.88 8.26
N ILE A 8 3.85 -1.84 9.26
CA ILE A 8 5.26 -2.19 9.10
C ILE A 8 5.48 -3.65 8.68
N HIS A 9 4.51 -4.52 8.93
CA HIS A 9 4.55 -5.94 8.57
C HIS A 9 3.98 -6.23 7.16
N GLU A 10 3.45 -5.21 6.49
CA GLU A 10 2.87 -5.36 5.15
C GLU A 10 3.94 -5.39 4.05
N LYS A 11 3.69 -6.18 3.01
CA LYS A 11 4.62 -6.31 1.86
C LYS A 11 4.49 -5.17 0.86
N SER A 12 3.39 -4.42 0.91
CA SER A 12 3.10 -3.35 -0.05
C SER A 12 3.94 -2.10 0.28
N PRO A 13 4.76 -1.59 -0.67
CA PRO A 13 5.54 -0.37 -0.47
C PRO A 13 4.68 0.84 -0.08
N TYR A 14 3.43 0.89 -0.56
CA TYR A 14 2.48 1.94 -0.24
C TYR A 14 2.03 1.90 1.23
N LEU A 15 1.73 0.71 1.75
CA LEU A 15 1.35 0.54 3.15
C LEU A 15 2.54 0.81 4.09
N LEU A 16 3.74 0.40 3.69
CA LEU A 16 4.98 0.71 4.42
C LEU A 16 5.26 2.21 4.51
N GLN A 17 4.92 2.99 3.48
CA GLN A 17 5.04 4.45 3.52
C GLN A 17 4.13 5.07 4.60
N HIS A 18 3.01 4.43 4.92
CA HIS A 18 2.09 4.85 5.97
C HIS A 18 2.40 4.23 7.35
N ALA A 19 3.43 3.40 7.48
CA ALA A 19 3.78 2.73 8.73
C ALA A 19 4.17 3.70 9.86
N TYR A 20 4.69 4.88 9.53
CA TYR A 20 5.12 5.88 10.52
C TYR A 20 4.12 7.02 10.72
N ASN A 21 2.90 6.88 10.20
CA ASN A 21 1.85 7.87 10.42
C ASN A 21 1.38 7.83 11.88
N PRO A 22 0.99 8.99 12.45
CA PRO A 22 0.52 9.06 13.85
C PRO A 22 -0.83 8.37 14.06
N VAL A 23 -1.50 7.98 12.98
CA VAL A 23 -2.74 7.21 12.99
C VAL A 23 -2.40 5.73 13.13
N ASP A 24 -3.06 5.05 14.06
CA ASP A 24 -2.93 3.60 14.26
C ASP A 24 -3.71 2.85 13.18
N TRP A 25 -3.08 2.69 12.02
CA TRP A 25 -3.68 1.98 10.89
C TRP A 25 -3.69 0.47 11.14
N TYR A 26 -4.84 -0.14 10.92
CA TYR A 26 -5.02 -1.58 10.92
C TYR A 26 -5.09 -2.10 9.48
N PRO A 27 -4.42 -3.23 9.18
CA PRO A 27 -4.66 -3.92 7.91
C PRO A 27 -6.08 -4.48 7.89
N TRP A 28 -6.62 -4.68 6.68
CA TRP A 28 -7.95 -5.26 6.50
C TRP A 28 -7.97 -6.70 7.03
N SER A 29 -8.55 -6.88 8.22
CA SER A 29 -8.55 -8.13 8.98
C SER A 29 -9.79 -8.22 9.86
N GLU A 30 -10.20 -9.42 10.23
CA GLU A 30 -11.33 -9.65 11.15
C GLU A 30 -11.09 -8.99 12.52
N GLU A 31 -9.83 -8.97 13.00
CA GLU A 31 -9.44 -8.28 14.24
C GLU A 31 -9.81 -6.78 14.22
N ALA A 32 -9.61 -6.11 13.08
CA ALA A 32 -9.97 -4.70 12.95
C ALA A 32 -11.48 -4.47 13.11
N PHE A 33 -12.31 -5.39 12.61
CA PHE A 33 -13.76 -5.33 12.78
C PHE A 33 -14.19 -5.67 14.21
N GLU A 34 -13.55 -6.65 14.85
CA GLU A 34 -13.82 -6.99 16.24
C GLU A 34 -13.52 -5.83 17.19
N ILE A 35 -12.39 -5.15 16.98
CA ILE A 35 -12.02 -3.96 17.76
C ILE A 35 -13.02 -2.84 17.53
N ALA A 36 -13.40 -2.58 16.27
CA ALA A 36 -14.38 -1.53 15.96
C ALA A 36 -15.75 -1.81 16.60
N ASN A 37 -16.19 -3.08 16.57
CA ASN A 37 -17.43 -3.51 17.21
C ASN A 37 -17.34 -3.42 18.74
N LYS A 38 -16.19 -3.78 19.33
CA LYS A 38 -15.94 -3.69 20.77
C LYS A 38 -15.84 -2.25 21.28
N GLU A 39 -15.23 -1.37 20.50
CA GLU A 39 -15.06 0.03 20.87
C GLU A 39 -16.27 0.91 20.50
N ASP A 40 -17.28 0.35 19.82
CA ASP A 40 -18.45 1.06 19.30
C ASP A 40 -18.07 2.32 18.50
N LYS A 41 -17.02 2.19 17.67
CA LYS A 41 -16.46 3.28 16.88
C LYS A 41 -16.64 3.03 15.39
N PRO A 42 -16.95 4.07 14.60
CA PRO A 42 -17.04 3.94 13.15
C PRO A 42 -15.68 3.59 12.54
N ILE A 43 -15.71 2.69 11.55
CA ILE A 43 -14.51 2.29 10.80
C ILE A 43 -14.20 3.32 9.72
N PHE A 44 -13.04 3.94 9.80
CA PHE A 44 -12.53 4.78 8.71
C PHE A 44 -11.73 3.93 7.71
N LEU A 45 -12.38 3.57 6.61
CA LEU A 45 -11.77 2.76 5.56
C LEU A 45 -11.14 3.66 4.49
N SER A 46 -9.81 3.60 4.36
CA SER A 46 -9.07 4.24 3.28
C SER A 46 -8.47 3.18 2.36
N ILE A 47 -9.01 3.06 1.15
CA ILE A 47 -8.50 2.14 0.12
C ILE A 47 -7.73 2.98 -0.90
N GLY A 48 -6.40 2.80 -0.92
CA GLY A 48 -5.52 3.37 -1.93
C GLY A 48 -5.04 2.30 -2.91
N TYR A 49 -5.32 2.48 -4.20
CA TYR A 49 -4.74 1.64 -5.26
C TYR A 49 -3.41 2.26 -5.69
N SER A 50 -2.30 1.55 -5.47
CA SER A 50 -1.03 1.90 -6.10
C SER A 50 -1.13 1.51 -7.57
N TYR A 51 -1.57 2.46 -8.41
CA TYR A 51 -1.60 2.27 -9.85
C TYR A 51 -0.17 2.06 -10.35
N LEU A 52 0.17 0.79 -10.54
CA LEU A 52 1.44 0.30 -11.06
C LEU A 52 1.84 1.12 -12.29
N SER A 53 2.94 1.86 -12.20
CA SER A 53 3.58 2.49 -13.36
C SER A 53 4.10 1.37 -14.25
N LEU A 54 3.29 0.93 -15.22
CA LEU A 54 3.73 0.10 -16.33
C LEU A 54 4.66 0.94 -17.20
N VAL A 55 5.96 0.91 -16.94
CA VAL A 55 6.95 1.31 -17.93
C VAL A 55 7.01 0.21 -18.98
N THR A 56 6.18 0.30 -20.02
CA THR A 56 6.40 -0.47 -21.25
C THR A 56 7.67 0.06 -21.90
N ARG A 57 8.81 -0.54 -21.58
CA ARG A 57 10.08 -0.27 -22.26
C ARG A 57 9.93 -0.69 -23.72
N GLY A 58 9.58 0.27 -24.58
CA GLY A 58 9.55 0.11 -26.02
C GLY A 58 10.91 -0.36 -26.52
N ARG A 59 11.01 -1.62 -26.90
CA ARG A 59 12.19 -2.20 -27.55
C ARG A 59 12.23 -1.64 -28.97
N ARG A 60 12.90 -0.52 -29.18
CA ARG A 60 13.25 -0.06 -30.55
C ARG A 60 14.25 -1.04 -31.13
N ASN A 61 13.77 -1.96 -31.97
CA ASN A 61 14.61 -2.76 -32.85
C ASN A 61 14.98 -1.88 -34.05
N THR A 62 16.14 -1.24 -34.03
CA THR A 62 16.75 -0.65 -35.22
C THR A 62 17.67 -1.69 -35.86
N ASN A 63 17.08 -2.63 -36.60
CA ASN A 63 17.81 -3.33 -37.66
C ASN A 63 17.54 -2.56 -38.97
N ARG A 64 18.31 -1.49 -39.18
CA ARG A 64 18.55 -0.99 -40.53
C ARG A 64 19.80 -1.69 -41.02
N SER A 65 19.60 -2.84 -41.65
CA SER A 65 20.64 -3.50 -42.44
C SER A 65 20.99 -2.58 -43.60
N ASN A 66 22.26 -2.19 -43.69
CA ASN A 66 22.86 -1.75 -44.94
C ASN A 66 22.76 -2.92 -45.92
N PHE A 67 22.10 -2.73 -47.06
CA PHE A 67 22.47 -3.15 -48.42
C PHE A 67 21.41 -2.62 -49.39
#